data_AF-A0A5C5VQQ3-F1
#
_entry.id   AF-A0A5C5VQQ3-F1
#
_cell.length_a   1.000
_cell.length_b   1.000
_cell.length_c   1.000
_cell.angle_alpha   90.00
_cell.angle_beta   90.00
_cell.angle_gamma   90.00
#
_symmetry.space_group_name_H-M   'P 1'
#
loop_
_entity.id
_entity.type
_entity.pdbx_description
1 polymer ?
#
loop_
_entity_poly.entity_id
_entity_poly.type
_entity_poly.pdbx_seq_one_letter_code
_entity_poly.pdbx_strand_id
1 'polypeptide(L)' 'MTTAKNNAKTTILTPGTLVVNTSDGEPGHIEQVGTFRRNGIHAWTYLVRTADGLETWDACDLFVPEQA' A
#
# COMPACT_ATOMS: atom_id res chain seq x y z
N MET A 1 22.23 7.37 13.72
CA MET A 1 21.11 6.40 13.69
C MET A 1 19.88 7.19 13.30
N THR A 2 19.60 7.29 12.01
CA THR A 2 18.50 8.12 11.52
C THR A 2 17.23 7.28 11.62
N THR A 3 16.44 7.53 12.67
CA THR A 3 15.09 7.01 12.79
C THR A 3 14.30 7.51 11.59
N ALA A 4 14.08 6.65 10.59
CA ALA A 4 13.07 6.89 9.59
C ALA A 4 11.75 6.96 10.35
N LYS A 5 11.24 8.18 10.54
CA LYS A 5 9.88 8.40 10.99
C LYS A 5 9.02 7.88 9.84
N ASN A 6 8.61 6.62 9.93
CA ASN A 6 7.50 6.09 9.17
C ASN A 6 6.27 6.86 9.64
N ASN A 7 6.13 8.09 9.12
CA ASN A 7 4.88 8.78 9.06
C ASN A 7 4.00 7.91 8.16
N ALA A 8 3.34 6.92 8.78
CA ALA A 8 2.15 6.30 8.23
C ALA A 8 1.06 7.38 8.18
N LYS A 9 1.30 8.41 7.35
CA LYS A 9 0.29 9.34 6.94
C LYS A 9 -0.64 8.47 6.09
N THR A 10 -1.80 8.15 6.64
CA THR A 10 -2.88 7.44 5.92
C THR A 10 -3.39 8.33 4.80
N THR A 11 -2.54 8.56 3.79
CA THR A 11 -2.88 9.22 2.54
C THR A 11 -3.50 8.12 1.70
N ILE A 12 -4.75 8.31 1.32
CA ILE A 12 -5.40 7.43 0.36
C ILE A 12 -4.55 7.47 -0.90
N LEU A 13 -3.99 6.33 -1.28
CA LEU A 13 -3.16 6.23 -2.46
C LEU A 13 -4.05 6.17 -3.70
N THR A 14 -3.55 6.67 -4.82
CA THR A 14 -4.30 6.75 -6.07
C THR A 14 -3.88 5.64 -7.04
N PRO A 15 -4.75 5.23 -7.97
CA PRO A 15 -4.34 4.39 -9.09
C PRO A 15 -3.12 4.99 -9.81
N GLY A 16 -2.16 4.15 -10.17
CA GLY A 16 -0.87 4.51 -10.75
C GLY A 16 0.24 4.80 -9.73
N THR A 17 -0.07 4.88 -8.43
CA THR A 17 0.96 5.06 -7.40
C THR A 17 1.81 3.79 -7.27
N LEU A 18 3.14 3.96 -7.34
CA LEU A 18 4.10 2.91 -7.03
C LEU A 18 4.13 2.63 -5.54
N VAL A 19 4.12 1.36 -5.19
CA VAL A 19 4.10 0.86 -3.81
C VAL A 19 5.00 -0.34 -3.67
N VAL A 20 5.44 -0.60 -2.45
CA VAL A 20 6.24 -1.78 -2.09
C VAL A 20 5.58 -2.46 -0.90
N ASN A 21 5.45 -3.78 -0.98
CA ASN A 21 4.93 -4.60 0.10
C ASN A 21 5.92 -4.59 1.28
N THR A 22 5.43 -4.31 2.48
CA THR A 22 6.23 -4.24 3.71
C THR A 22 6.68 -5.61 4.22
N SER A 23 5.98 -6.69 3.86
CA SER A 23 6.28 -8.05 4.33
C SER A 23 7.41 -8.71 3.54
N ASP A 24 7.42 -8.55 2.22
CA ASP A 24 8.39 -9.22 1.33
C ASP A 24 9.29 -8.24 0.54
N GLY A 25 8.91 -6.97 0.46
CA GLY A 25 9.63 -5.98 -0.36
C GLY A 25 9.24 -6.02 -1.83
N GLU A 26 8.17 -6.75 -2.19
CA GLU A 26 7.70 -6.85 -3.55
C GLU A 26 7.17 -5.50 -4.08
N PRO A 27 7.64 -5.02 -5.24
CA PRO A 27 7.15 -3.79 -5.84
C PRO A 27 5.88 -4.01 -6.68
N GLY A 28 5.00 -3.02 -6.68
CA GLY A 28 3.82 -2.98 -7.52
C GLY A 28 3.30 -1.57 -7.76
N HIS A 29 2.20 -1.47 -8.50
CA HIS A 29 1.45 -0.22 -8.65
C HIS A 29 -0.04 -0.42 -8.40
N ILE A 30 -0.68 0.58 -7.81
CA ILE A 30 -2.11 0.52 -7.50
C ILE A 30 -2.91 0.61 -8.78
N GLU A 31 -3.81 -0.33 -9.03
CA GLU A 31 -4.81 -0.28 -10.11
C GLU A 31 -6.15 0.26 -9.59
N GLN A 32 -6.51 -0.10 -8.35
CA GLN A 32 -7.79 0.27 -7.77
C GLN A 32 -7.69 0.53 -6.27
N VAL A 33 -8.51 1.46 -5.80
CA VAL A 33 -8.68 1.79 -4.39
C VAL A 33 -10.03 1.25 -3.92
N GLY A 34 -10.00 0.46 -2.85
CA GLY A 34 -11.17 -0.12 -2.23
C GLY A 34 -11.23 0.20 -0.73
N THR A 35 -12.38 -0.08 -0.13
CA THR A 35 -12.52 -0.11 1.33
C THR A 35 -13.07 -1.46 1.74
N PHE A 36 -12.62 -1.96 2.88
CA PHE A 36 -13.21 -3.13 3.51
C PHE A 36 -13.65 -2.80 4.93
N ARG A 37 -14.67 -3.53 5.39
CA ARG A 37 -15.17 -3.46 6.76
C ARG A 37 -14.83 -4.75 7.47
N ARG A 38 -13.99 -4.67 8.50
CA ARG A 38 -13.72 -5.79 9.41
C ARG A 38 -14.09 -5.39 10.82
N ASN A 39 -15.04 -6.10 11.43
CA ASN A 39 -15.53 -5.83 12.79
C ASN A 39 -15.97 -4.36 13.03
N GLY A 40 -16.59 -3.72 12.04
CA GLY A 40 -17.05 -2.33 12.14
C GLY A 40 -15.97 -1.26 11.88
N ILE A 41 -14.72 -1.66 11.65
CA ILE A 41 -13.64 -0.75 11.26
C ILE A 41 -13.61 -0.65 9.74
N HIS A 42 -13.69 0.57 9.22
CA HIS A 42 -13.41 0.87 7.81
C HIS A 42 -11.90 0.99 7.63
N ALA A 43 -11.34 0.15 6.77
CA ALA A 43 -9.94 0.21 6.35
C ALA A 43 -9.85 0.30 4.83
N TRP A 44 -8.75 0.89 4.35
CA TRP A 44 -8.44 0.99 2.92
C TRP A 44 -7.72 -0.27 2.47
N THR A 45 -8.10 -0.76 1.30
CA THR A 45 -7.44 -1.86 0.60
C THR A 45 -7.15 -1.42 -0.82
N TYR A 46 -6.08 -1.96 -1.40
CA TYR A 46 -5.60 -1.57 -2.71
C TYR A 46 -5.45 -2.81 -3.57
N LEU A 47 -5.98 -2.76 -4.78
CA LEU A 47 -5.65 -3.73 -5.80
C LEU A 47 -4.34 -3.30 -6.44
N VAL A 48 -3.31 -4.10 -6.31
CA VAL A 48 -1.95 -3.81 -6.76
C VAL A 48 -1.57 -4.77 -7.87
N ARG A 49 -1.05 -4.24 -8.97
CA ARG A 49 -0.42 -5.04 -10.02
C ARG A 49 1.05 -5.24 -9.68
N THR A 50 1.42 -6.50 -9.51
CA THR A 50 2.77 -6.99 -9.19
C THR A 50 3.29 -7.84 -10.36
N ALA A 51 4.47 -8.44 -10.19
CA ALA A 51 5.02 -9.37 -11.19
C ALA A 51 4.22 -10.69 -11.25
N ASP A 52 3.67 -11.11 -10.11
CA ASP A 52 2.90 -12.34 -9.95
C ASP A 52 1.43 -12.19 -10.34
N GLY A 53 0.94 -10.95 -10.47
CA GLY A 53 -0.38 -10.67 -11.02
C GLY A 53 -1.08 -9.51 -10.35
N LEU A 54 -2.36 -9.69 -10.03
CA LEU A 54 -3.14 -8.74 -9.25
C LEU A 54 -3.30 -9.27 -7.83
N GLU A 55 -2.91 -8.46 -6.87
CA GLU A 55 -2.96 -8.79 -5.45
C GLU A 55 -3.69 -7.71 -4.67
N THR A 56 -4.28 -8.12 -3.53
CA THR A 56 -4.99 -7.20 -2.65
C THR A 56 -4.14 -6.93 -1.43
N TRP A 57 -3.73 -5.67 -1.24
CA TRP A 57 -2.90 -5.24 -0.13
C TRP A 57 -3.64 -4.23 0.75
N ASP A 58 -3.55 -4.37 2.07
CA ASP A 58 -4.13 -3.38 2.98
C ASP A 58 -3.22 -2.17 3.13
N ALA A 59 -3.78 -1.03 3.51
CA ALA A 59 -3.02 0.21 3.68
C ALA A 59 -1.88 0.13 4.70
N CYS A 60 -1.86 -0.88 5.56
CA CYS A 60 -0.78 -1.12 6.52
C CYS A 60 0.33 -2.03 5.96
N ASP A 61 0.07 -2.76 4.89
CA ASP A 61 1.00 -3.74 4.31
C ASP A 61 1.90 -3.15 3.22
N LEU A 62 1.78 -1.85 2.92
CA LEU A 62 2.53 -1.21 1.85
C LEU A 62 3.09 0.15 2.26
N PHE A 63 4.10 0.61 1.53
CA PHE A 63 4.59 1.97 1.60
C PHE A 63 4.90 2.50 0.19
N VAL A 64 4.88 3.82 0.06
CA VAL A 64 5.33 4.49 -1.17
C VAL A 64 6.84 4.71 -1.05
N PRO A 65 7.66 4.14 -1.95
CA PRO A 65 9.10 4.39 -1.93
C PRO A 65 9.39 5.86 -2.23
N GLU A 66 10.33 6.46 -1.50
CA GLU A 66 10.80 7.81 -1.79
C GLU A 66 11.46 7.82 -3.18
N GLN A 67 10.92 8.62 -4.12
CA GLN A 67 11.60 8.86 -5.40
C GLN A 67 12.82 9.74 -5.12
N ALA A 68 14.00 9.14 -5.15
CA ALA A 68 15.29 9.83 -5.05
C ALA A 68 15.61 10.62 -6.33
#